data_AF-A0A349WY00-F1
#
_entry.id   AF-A0A349WY00-F1
#
_cell.length_a   1.000
_cell.length_b   1.000
_cell.length_c   1.000
_cell.angle_alpha   90.00
_cell.angle_beta   90.00
_cell.angle_gamma   90.00
#
_symmetry.space_group_name_H-M   'P 1'
#
loop_
_entity.id
_entity.type
_entity.pdbx_description
1 polymer ?
#
loop_
_entity_poly.entity_id
_entity_poly.type
_entity_poly.pdbx_seq_one_letter_code
_entity_poly.pdbx_strand_id
1 'polypeptide(L)' 'MELRAKKKLTQKALAKKLGTKQSAIARLESGRANPTLEFMQKTAEALDKKLVISFE' A
#
# COMPACT_ATOMS: atom_id res chain seq x y z
N MET A 1 -2.77 1.75 7.96
CA MET A 1 -1.48 1.97 8.67
C MET A 1 -1.03 0.76 9.49
N GLU A 2 -1.92 0.09 10.25
CA GLU A 2 -1.53 -1.02 11.15
C GLU A 2 -0.86 -2.23 10.48
N LEU A 3 -1.25 -2.56 9.24
CA LEU A 3 -0.69 -3.71 8.50
C LEU A 3 0.82 -3.59 8.24
N ARG A 4 1.30 -2.38 7.96
CA ARG A 4 2.73 -2.11 7.74
C ARG A 4 3.51 -2.19 9.06
N ALA A 5 2.93 -1.67 10.14
CA ALA A 5 3.52 -1.72 11.48
C ALA A 5 3.69 -3.15 12.00
N LYS A 6 2.69 -4.03 11.79
CA LYS A 6 2.77 -5.46 12.13
C LYS A 6 3.91 -6.19 11.40
N LYS A 7 4.31 -5.69 10.22
CA LYS A 7 5.43 -6.23 9.44
C LYS A 7 6.76 -5.50 9.67
N LYS A 8 6.83 -4.57 10.63
CA LYS A 8 8.02 -3.73 10.92
C LYS A 8 8.59 -3.01 9.69
N LEU A 9 7.74 -2.74 8.69
CA LEU A 9 8.15 -2.05 7.46
C LEU A 9 8.03 -0.54 7.67
N THR A 10 8.98 0.25 7.17
CA THR A 10 8.81 1.72 7.07
C THR A 10 8.09 2.07 5.76
N GLN A 11 7.51 3.28 5.64
CA GLN A 11 6.91 3.72 4.37
C GLN A 11 7.94 3.70 3.23
N LYS A 12 9.21 4.05 3.53
CA LYS A 12 10.32 3.98 2.56
C LYS A 12 10.66 2.55 2.17
N ALA A 13 10.65 1.61 3.12
CA ALA A 13 10.89 0.20 2.84
C ALA A 13 9.77 -0.40 1.97
N LEU A 14 8.50 -0.09 2.29
CA LEU A 14 7.36 -0.52 1.49
C LEU A 14 7.41 0.09 0.08
N ALA A 15 7.76 1.38 -0.02
CA ALA A 15 7.94 2.05 -1.30
C ALA A 15 9.02 1.39 -2.17
N LYS A 16 10.16 1.03 -1.56
CA LYS A 16 11.25 0.30 -2.24
C LYS A 16 10.77 -1.07 -2.72
N LYS A 17 10.01 -1.80 -1.91
CA LYS A 17 9.44 -3.11 -2.29
C LYS A 17 8.44 -2.99 -3.44
N LEU A 18 7.71 -1.88 -3.51
CA LEU A 18 6.70 -1.61 -4.53
C LEU A 18 7.22 -0.88 -5.77
N GLY A 19 8.51 -0.52 -5.81
CA GLY A 19 9.08 0.27 -6.90
C GLY A 19 8.44 1.67 -7.03
N THR A 20 8.00 2.26 -5.91
CA THR A 20 7.33 3.57 -5.89
C THR A 20 8.03 4.56 -4.96
N LYS A 21 7.52 5.80 -4.90
CA LYS A 21 8.02 6.83 -3.99
C LYS A 21 7.38 6.69 -2.60
N GLN A 22 8.12 7.02 -1.55
CA GLN A 22 7.58 7.05 -0.18
C GLN A 22 6.36 7.98 -0.06
N SER A 23 6.32 9.08 -0.82
CA SER A 23 5.17 9.98 -0.90
C SER A 23 3.92 9.33 -1.51
N ALA A 24 4.06 8.34 -2.39
CA ALA A 24 2.92 7.57 -2.89
C ALA A 24 2.31 6.70 -1.79
N ILE A 25 3.16 6.06 -0.96
CA ILE A 25 2.70 5.30 0.22
C ILE A 25 2.04 6.21 1.24
N ALA A 26 2.62 7.38 1.53
CA ALA A 26 2.04 8.34 2.46
C ALA A 26 0.66 8.85 1.99
N ARG A 27 0.48 9.09 0.68
CA ARG A 27 -0.83 9.46 0.10
C ARG A 27 -1.84 8.32 0.13
N LEU A 28 -1.39 7.09 -0.11
CA LEU A 28 -2.23 5.90 0.04
C LEU A 28 -2.70 5.73 1.49
N GLU A 29 -1.78 5.82 2.45
CA GLU A 29 -2.06 5.67 3.87
C GLU A 29 -2.92 6.82 4.43
N SER A 30 -2.90 8.01 3.83
CA SER A 30 -3.74 9.15 4.22
C SER A 30 -5.15 9.12 3.61
N GLY A 31 -5.44 8.17 2.73
CA GLY A 31 -6.73 8.09 2.03
C GLY A 31 -6.98 9.20 1.00
N ARG A 32 -6.00 10.08 0.76
CA ARG A 32 -6.12 11.20 -0.19
C ARG A 32 -5.64 10.85 -1.60
N ALA A 33 -5.13 9.65 -1.81
CA ALA A 33 -4.74 9.17 -3.12
C ALA A 33 -5.95 8.61 -3.88
N ASN A 34 -5.95 8.79 -5.21
CA ASN A 34 -6.69 7.93 -6.13
C ASN A 34 -5.71 6.91 -6.74
N PRO A 35 -5.38 5.82 -6.02
CA PRO A 35 -4.45 4.81 -6.53
C PRO A 35 -5.11 3.99 -7.64
N THR A 36 -4.30 3.50 -8.57
CA THR A 36 -4.77 2.53 -9.57
C THR A 36 -5.02 1.17 -8.91
N LEU A 37 -5.90 0.36 -9.51
CA LEU A 37 -6.10 -1.03 -9.09
C LEU A 37 -4.79 -1.81 -9.05
N GLU A 38 -3.92 -1.61 -10.04
CA GLU A 38 -2.59 -2.23 -10.07
C GLU A 38 -1.75 -1.86 -8.83
N PHE A 39 -1.79 -0.59 -8.42
CA PHE A 39 -1.07 -0.14 -7.23
C PHE A 39 -1.65 -0.74 -5.95
N MET A 40 -2.98 -0.83 -5.86
CA MET A 40 -3.66 -1.50 -4.74
C MET A 40 -3.29 -3.00 -4.68
N GLN A 41 -3.28 -3.68 -5.83
CA GLN A 41 -2.91 -5.09 -5.97
C GLN A 41 -1.47 -5.34 -5.49
N LYS A 42 -0.51 -4.59 -6.05
CA LYS A 42 0.91 -4.68 -5.66
C LYS A 42 1.10 -4.40 -4.18
N THR A 43 0.37 -3.42 -3.63
CA THR A 43 0.43 -3.10 -2.20
C THR A 43 -0.08 -4.25 -1.34
N ALA A 44 -1.18 -4.89 -1.73
CA ALA A 44 -1.71 -6.06 -1.05
C ALA A 44 -0.69 -7.22 -1.07
N GLU A 45 -0.11 -7.52 -2.23
CA GLU A 45 0.93 -8.55 -2.38
C GLU A 45 2.18 -8.25 -1.55
N ALA A 46 2.66 -7.00 -1.56
CA ALA A 46 3.80 -6.59 -0.75
C ALA A 46 3.55 -6.74 0.75
N LEU A 47 2.28 -6.64 1.18
CA LEU A 47 1.83 -6.85 2.54
C LEU A 47 1.38 -8.29 2.82
N ASP A 48 1.45 -9.20 1.85
CA ASP A 48 0.95 -10.59 1.92
C ASP A 48 -0.54 -10.63 2.30
N LYS A 49 -1.32 -9.87 1.54
CA LYS A 49 -2.77 -9.70 1.68
C LYS A 49 -3.42 -9.83 0.30
N LYS A 50 -4.73 -10.07 0.31
CA LYS A 50 -5.56 -10.08 -0.90
C LYS A 50 -6.30 -8.75 -1.01
N LEU A 51 -6.30 -8.17 -2.20
CA LEU A 51 -7.16 -7.04 -2.53
C LEU A 51 -8.60 -7.56 -2.67
N VAL A 52 -9.53 -6.96 -1.94
CA VAL A 52 -10.97 -7.23 -2.04
C VAL A 52 -11.66 -5.92 -2.37
N ILE A 53 -12.44 -5.92 -3.44
CA ILE A 53 -13.25 -4.77 -3.88
C ILE A 53 -14.68 -5.27 -4.01
N SER A 54 -15.62 -4.59 -3.37
CA SER A 54 -17.04 -4.91 -3.35
C SER A 54 -17.85 -3.63 -3.51
N PHE A 55 -18.94 -3.71 -4.26
CA PHE A 55 -19.98 -2.68 -4.30
C PHE A 55 -21.19 -3.23 -3.56
N GLU A 56 -21.82 -2.42 -2.72
CA GLU A 56 -23.11 -2.71 -2.09
C GLU A 56 -24.23 -2.04 -2.88
#